data_AF-A0A1I6QNM9-F1
#
_entry.id   AF-A0A1I6QNM9-F1
#
_cell.length_a   1.000
_cell.length_b   1.000
_cell.length_c   1.000
_cell.angle_alpha   90.00
_cell.angle_beta   90.00
_cell.angle_gamma   90.00
#
_symmetry.space_group_name_H-M   'P 1'
#
loop_
_entity.id
_entity.type
_entity.pdbx_description
1 polymer ?
#
loop_
_entity_poly.entity_id
_entity_poly.type
_entity_poly.pdbx_seq_one_letter_code
_entity_poly.pdbx_strand_id
1 'polypeptide(L)'
;MGYRAEPEALRAAGRKAVLAGEQAEQVRLGDPALDIAEAMPGGKSEDAAKRVAQSWQRTLKTWGGDARDHGEALAGAADEYERGDRENARGIDAAGR
;
A
#
# COMPACT_ATOMS: atom_id res chain seq x y z
N MET A 1 6.29 -17.29 26.46
CA MET A 1 5.65 -16.24 25.65
C MET A 1 6.04 -16.45 24.21
N GLY A 2 5.38 -17.39 23.52
CA GLY A 2 5.66 -17.67 22.11
C GLY A 2 5.01 -16.58 21.26
N TYR A 3 5.80 -15.87 20.47
CA TYR A 3 5.31 -15.02 19.40
C TYR A 3 4.60 -15.96 18.41
N ARG A 4 3.28 -16.15 18.58
CA ARG A 4 2.49 -16.80 17.55
C ARG A 4 2.43 -15.78 16.44
N ALA A 5 3.33 -15.89 15.46
CA ALA A 5 3.08 -15.25 14.19
C ALA A 5 1.67 -15.68 13.80
N GLU A 6 0.81 -14.71 13.49
CA GLU A 6 -0.49 -14.97 12.92
C GLU A 6 -0.38 -14.65 11.42
N PRO A 7 0.10 -15.60 10.58
CA PRO A 7 0.16 -15.43 9.13
C PRO A 7 -1.14 -14.89 8.54
N GLU A 8 -2.29 -15.30 9.09
CA GLU A 8 -3.59 -14.78 8.68
C GLU A 8 -3.77 -13.28 8.98
N ALA A 9 -3.30 -12.81 10.15
CA ALA A 9 -3.34 -11.39 10.50
C ALA A 9 -2.46 -10.56 9.57
N LEU A 10 -1.27 -11.07 9.22
CA LEU A 10 -0.37 -10.44 8.25
C LEU A 10 -1.02 -10.36 6.86
N ARG A 11 -1.63 -11.45 6.38
CA ARG A 11 -2.36 -11.46 5.10
C ARG A 11 -3.56 -10.52 5.12
N ALA A 12 -4.31 -10.47 6.23
CA ALA A 12 -5.43 -9.56 6.38
C ALA A 12 -4.99 -8.09 6.37
N ALA A 13 -3.90 -7.77 7.07
CA ALA A 13 -3.29 -6.44 7.05
C ALA A 13 -2.80 -6.09 5.64
N GLY A 14 -2.15 -7.02 4.94
CA GLY A 14 -1.68 -6.82 3.58
C GLY A 14 -2.80 -6.50 2.59
N ARG A 15 -3.90 -7.27 2.63
CA ARG A 15 -5.10 -6.96 1.82
C ARG A 15 -5.68 -5.59 2.11
N LYS A 16 -5.72 -5.17 3.39
CA LYS A 16 -6.20 -3.84 3.77
C LYS A 16 -5.29 -2.74 3.24
N ALA A 17 -3.97 -2.94 3.26
CA ALA A 17 -3.01 -1.97 2.71
C ALA A 17 -3.20 -1.80 1.19
N VAL A 18 -3.33 -2.90 0.45
CA VAL A 18 -3.62 -2.87 -1.00
C VAL A 18 -4.93 -2.12 -1.28
N LEU A 19 -6.01 -2.49 -0.59
CA LEU A 19 -7.31 -1.83 -0.76
C LEU A 19 -7.29 -0.34 -0.42
N ALA A 20 -6.53 0.05 0.62
CA ALA A 20 -6.37 1.45 0.96
C ALA A 20 -5.63 2.20 -0.16
N GLY A 21 -4.55 1.61 -0.69
CA GLY A 21 -3.79 2.10 -1.84
C GLY A 21 -4.69 2.36 -3.06
N GLU A 22 -5.44 1.33 -3.47
CA GLU A 22 -6.39 1.41 -4.59
C GLU A 22 -7.45 2.50 -4.39
N GLN A 23 -7.93 2.67 -3.16
CA GLN A 23 -8.93 3.71 -2.85
C GLN A 23 -8.35 5.11 -2.96
N ALA A 24 -7.13 5.36 -2.49
CA ALA A 24 -6.55 6.70 -2.58
C ALA A 24 -6.20 7.10 -4.01
N GLU A 25 -5.80 6.16 -4.87
CA GLU A 25 -5.57 6.42 -6.29
C GLU A 25 -6.83 6.92 -7.01
N GLN A 26 -8.03 6.56 -6.51
CA GLN A 26 -9.30 6.99 -7.07
C GLN A 26 -9.70 8.41 -6.64
N VAL A 27 -9.05 8.97 -5.62
CA VAL A 27 -9.40 10.31 -5.10
C VAL A 27 -8.87 11.37 -6.06
N ARG A 28 -9.78 12.17 -6.62
CA ARG A 28 -9.42 13.24 -7.56
C ARG A 28 -9.12 14.56 -6.84
N LEU A 29 -8.09 14.56 -5.98
CA LEU A 29 -7.68 15.76 -5.23
C LEU A 29 -7.18 16.90 -6.14
N GLY A 30 -6.83 16.61 -7.39
CA GLY A 30 -6.38 17.61 -8.36
C GLY A 30 -7.51 18.39 -9.03
N ASP A 31 -8.73 17.84 -9.10
CA ASP A 31 -9.83 18.45 -9.86
C ASP A 31 -10.19 19.87 -9.34
N PRO A 32 -10.32 20.12 -8.03
CA PRO A 32 -10.59 21.48 -7.54
C PRO A 32 -9.48 22.49 -7.85
N ALA A 33 -8.22 22.03 -7.96
CA ALA A 33 -7.12 22.90 -8.36
C ALA A 33 -7.18 23.20 -9.87
N LEU A 34 -7.70 22.29 -10.70
CA LEU A 34 -7.95 22.58 -12.11
C LEU A 34 -9.09 23.59 -12.29
N ASP A 35 -10.16 23.51 -11.47
CA ASP A 35 -11.24 24.50 -11.49
C ASP A 35 -10.73 25.93 -11.23
N ILE A 36 -9.76 26.08 -10.31
CA ILE A 36 -9.09 27.35 -10.02
C ILE A 36 -8.29 27.85 -11.24
N ALA A 37 -7.63 26.93 -11.96
CA ALA A 37 -6.87 27.26 -13.15
C ALA A 37 -7.80 27.76 -14.27
N GLU A 38 -8.95 27.11 -14.45
CA GLU A 38 -9.97 27.50 -15.44
C GLU A 38 -10.62 28.84 -15.12
N ALA A 39 -10.82 29.15 -13.83
CA ALA A 39 -11.41 30.42 -13.39
C ALA A 39 -10.47 31.63 -13.52
N MET A 40 -9.15 31.42 -13.57
CA MET A 40 -8.14 32.49 -13.61
C MET A 40 -7.08 32.28 -14.71
N PRO A 41 -7.48 32.28 -16.00
CA PRO A 41 -6.58 31.99 -17.11
C PRO A 41 -5.53 33.09 -17.33
N GLY A 42 -4.36 32.70 -17.81
CA GLY A 42 -3.23 33.57 -18.17
C GLY A 42 -2.42 34.11 -16.99
N GLY A 43 -2.83 33.81 -15.76
CA GLY A 43 -2.18 34.29 -14.54
C GLY A 43 -1.20 33.28 -13.92
N LYS A 44 -0.35 33.76 -13.01
CA LYS A 44 0.52 32.89 -12.19
C LYS A 44 -0.28 31.84 -11.40
N SER A 45 -1.52 32.17 -11.06
CA SER A 45 -2.45 31.29 -10.35
C SER A 45 -2.83 30.06 -11.19
N GLU A 46 -2.98 30.19 -12.51
CA GLU A 46 -3.28 29.07 -13.41
C GLU A 46 -2.17 28.01 -13.35
N ASP A 47 -0.93 28.41 -13.61
CA ASP A 47 0.21 27.50 -13.59
C ASP A 47 0.45 26.89 -12.21
N ALA A 48 0.27 27.69 -11.15
CA ALA A 48 0.41 27.20 -9.79
C ALA A 48 -0.65 26.12 -9.48
N ALA A 49 -1.90 26.36 -9.86
CA ALA A 49 -2.98 25.42 -9.62
C ALA A 49 -2.84 24.13 -10.45
N LYS A 50 -2.42 24.24 -11.72
CA LYS A 50 -2.02 23.07 -12.55
C LYS A 50 -0.89 22.25 -11.92
N ARG A 51 0.15 22.91 -11.40
CA ARG A 51 1.26 22.22 -10.71
C ARG A 51 0.80 21.49 -9.46
N VAL A 52 -0.09 22.10 -8.67
CA VAL A 52 -0.68 21.46 -7.48
C VAL A 52 -1.51 20.25 -7.89
N ALA A 53 -2.39 20.37 -8.90
CA ALA A 53 -3.19 19.25 -9.40
C ALA A 53 -2.32 18.05 -9.82
N GLN A 54 -1.28 18.31 -10.61
CA GLN A 54 -0.34 17.28 -11.04
C GLN A 54 0.45 16.68 -9.87
N SER A 55 0.82 17.50 -8.88
CA SER A 55 1.53 17.03 -7.69
C SER A 55 0.67 16.08 -6.88
N TRP A 56 -0.60 16.42 -6.65
CA TRP A 56 -1.54 15.55 -5.96
C TRP A 56 -1.74 14.22 -6.66
N GLN A 57 -1.94 14.25 -7.98
CA GLN A 57 -2.10 13.01 -8.76
C GLN A 57 -0.87 12.11 -8.65
N ARG A 58 0.34 12.68 -8.71
CA ARG A 58 1.59 11.92 -8.52
C ARG A 58 1.69 11.35 -7.11
N THR A 59 1.44 12.16 -6.08
CA THR A 59 1.52 11.74 -4.68
C THR A 59 0.57 10.58 -4.38
N LEU A 60 -0.68 10.66 -4.84
CA LEU A 60 -1.66 9.58 -4.63
C LEU A 60 -1.27 8.29 -5.36
N LYS A 61 -0.75 8.41 -6.58
CA LYS A 61 -0.25 7.25 -7.34
C LYS A 61 0.96 6.60 -6.66
N THR A 62 1.91 7.40 -6.17
CA THR A 62 3.07 6.89 -5.44
C THR A 62 2.62 6.19 -4.15
N TRP A 63 1.76 6.84 -3.37
CA TRP A 63 1.26 6.26 -2.13
C TRP A 63 0.45 4.98 -2.36
N GLY A 64 -0.35 4.92 -3.43
CA GLY A 64 -1.06 3.71 -3.83
C GLY A 64 -0.13 2.55 -4.16
N GLY A 65 0.95 2.82 -4.92
CA GLY A 65 2.03 1.88 -5.17
C GLY A 65 2.72 1.41 -3.88
N ASP A 66 3.13 2.34 -3.02
CA ASP A 66 3.82 2.02 -1.76
C ASP A 66 2.94 1.16 -0.83
N ALA A 67 1.64 1.46 -0.77
CA ALA A 67 0.67 0.70 0.02
C ALA A 67 0.48 -0.72 -0.53
N ARG A 68 0.49 -0.88 -1.85
CA ARG A 68 0.47 -2.18 -2.51
C ARG A 68 1.72 -2.98 -2.20
N ASP A 69 2.90 -2.41 -2.41
CA ASP A 69 4.19 -3.06 -2.15
C ASP A 69 4.31 -3.50 -0.69
N HIS A 70 3.87 -2.65 0.24
CA HIS A 70 3.81 -3.00 1.65
C HIS A 70 2.84 -4.16 1.92
N GLY A 71 1.68 -4.18 1.27
CA GLY A 71 0.71 -5.26 1.40
C GLY A 71 1.22 -6.60 0.86
N GLU A 72 1.94 -6.59 -0.26
CA GLU A 72 2.61 -7.76 -0.84
C GLU A 72 3.73 -8.25 0.09
N ALA A 73 4.51 -7.36 0.70
CA ALA A 73 5.54 -7.71 1.68
C ALA A 73 4.96 -8.40 2.94
N LEU A 74 3.81 -7.93 3.44
CA LEU A 74 3.11 -8.57 4.56
C LEU A 74 2.63 -9.99 4.20
N ALA A 75 2.14 -10.19 2.97
CA ALA A 75 1.76 -11.51 2.50
C ALA A 75 2.99 -12.44 2.38
N GLY A 76 4.10 -11.94 1.83
CA GLY A 76 5.36 -12.68 1.76
C GLY A 76 5.88 -13.09 3.14
N ALA A 77 5.85 -12.18 4.12
CA ALA A 77 6.22 -12.51 5.50
C ALA A 77 5.34 -13.63 6.10
N ALA A 78 4.04 -13.62 5.83
CA ALA A 78 3.13 -14.67 6.26
C ALA A 78 3.52 -16.05 5.70
N ASP A 79 3.87 -16.11 4.41
CA ASP A 79 4.29 -17.34 3.74
C ASP A 79 5.63 -17.88 4.28
N GLU A 80 6.56 -16.98 4.63
CA GLU A 80 7.83 -17.35 5.25
C GLU A 80 7.63 -17.96 6.65
N TYR A 81 6.74 -17.38 7.46
CA TYR A 81 6.39 -17.95 8.76
C TYR A 81 5.80 -19.35 8.63
N GLU A 82 4.84 -19.57 7.73
CA GLU A 82 4.25 -20.90 7.52
C GLU A 82 5.22 -21.92 6.94
N ARG A 83 6.19 -21.48 6.13
CA ARG A 83 7.27 -22.35 5.66
C ARG A 83 8.16 -22.77 6.82
N GLY A 84 8.61 -21.83 7.64
CA GLY A 84 9.45 -22.10 8.81
C GLY A 84 8.78 -23.04 9.80
N ASP A 85 7.50 -22.83 10.11
CA ASP A 85 6.74 -23.71 11.01
C ASP A 85 6.64 -25.14 10.47
N ARG A 86 6.42 -25.32 9.16
CA ARG A 86 6.37 -26.65 8.53
C ARG A 86 7.72 -27.34 8.52
N GLU A 87 8.80 -26.62 8.27
CA GLU A 87 10.17 -27.15 8.28
C GLU A 87 10.57 -27.60 9.69
N ASN A 88 10.27 -26.78 10.69
CA ASN A 88 10.53 -27.11 12.10
C ASN A 88 9.74 -28.34 12.56
N ALA A 89 8.45 -28.41 12.21
CA ALA A 89 7.61 -29.58 12.55
C ALA A 89 8.20 -30.88 11.97
N ARG A 90 8.62 -30.87 10.70
CA ARG A 90 9.28 -32.02 10.07
C ARG A 90 10.60 -32.39 10.74
N GLY A 91 11.39 -31.41 11.16
CA GLY A 91 12.66 -31.63 11.87
C GLY A 91 12.45 -32.30 13.24
N ILE A 92 11.41 -31.87 13.98
CA ILE A 92 11.03 -32.48 15.26
C ILE A 92 10.57 -33.93 15.05
N ASP A 93 9.71 -34.19 14.07
CA ASP A 93 9.22 -35.53 13.75
C ASP A 93 10.33 -36.50 13.29
N ALA A 94 11.40 -35.95 12.69
CA ALA A 94 12.58 -36.70 12.28
C ALA A 94 13.53 -36.98 13.46
N ALA A 95 13.66 -36.05 14.41
CA ALA A 95 14.52 -36.20 15.59
C ALA A 95 13.89 -37.04 16.71
N GLY A 96 12.55 -37.15 16.73
CA GLY A 96 11.81 -37.97 17.70
C GLY A 96 11.66 -39.45 17.33
N ARG A 97 12.16 -39.88 16.17
CA ARG A 97 12.26 -41.29 15.74
C ARG A 97 13.68 -41.80 15.88
#